data_AF-A0A0L7LTS6-F1
#
_entry.id   AF-A0A0L7LTS6-F1
#
_cell.length_a   1.000
_cell.length_b   1.000
_cell.length_c   1.000
_cell.angle_alpha   90.00
_cell.angle_beta   90.00
_cell.angle_gamma   90.00
#
_symmetry.space_group_name_H-M   'P 1'
#
loop_
_entity.id
_entity.type
_entity.pdbx_description
1 polymer ?
#
loop_
_entity_poly.entity_id
_entity_poly.type
_entity_poly.pdbx_seq_one_letter_code
_entity_poly.pdbx_strand_id
1 'polypeptide(L)' 'MLAIRNLIKVNNQILKNVAQQRNMSVIATPARNKVSKGEQVLLATLMVIGWSAVPAWVLVNIKHYRGE' A
#
# COMPACT_ATOMS: atom_id res chain seq x y z
N MET A 1 -3.08 21.55 -26.22
CA MET A 1 -2.64 21.72 -24.80
C MET A 1 -3.79 21.80 -23.79
N LEU A 2 -4.97 22.34 -24.15
CA LEU A 2 -6.12 22.49 -23.24
C LEU A 2 -6.72 21.16 -22.75
N ALA A 3 -6.83 20.15 -23.63
CA ALA A 3 -7.41 18.85 -23.29
C ALA A 3 -6.59 18.08 -22.22
N ILE A 4 -5.26 18.13 -22.31
CA ILE A 4 -4.36 17.49 -21.34
C ILE A 4 -4.48 18.14 -19.96
N ARG A 5 -4.59 19.47 -19.91
CA ARG A 5 -4.78 20.21 -18.65
C ARG A 5 -6.12 19.87 -17.99
N ASN A 6 -7.19 19.69 -18.77
CA ASN A 6 -8.49 19.26 -18.25
C ASN A 6 -8.47 17.82 -17.73
N LEU A 7 -7.80 16.89 -18.42
CA LEU A 7 -7.63 15.51 -17.96
C LEU A 7 -6.93 15.41 -16.60
N ILE A 8 -5.86 16.19 -16.40
CA ILE A 8 -5.13 16.25 -15.11
C ILE A 8 -6.03 16.81 -14.00
N LYS A 9 -6.84 17.84 -14.31
CA LYS A 9 -7.75 18.48 -13.36
C LYS A 9 -8.90 17.56 -12.92
N VAL A 10 -9.44 16.77 -13.86
CA VAL A 10 -10.47 15.75 -13.60
C VAL A 10 -9.91 14.62 -12.72
N ASN A 11 -8.67 14.20 -12.95
CA ASN A 11 -8.05 13.15 -12.13
C ASN A 11 -7.88 13.58 -10.66
N ASN A 12 -7.58 14.86 -10.41
CA ASN A 12 -7.53 15.40 -9.05
C ASN A 12 -8.91 15.44 -8.36
N GLN A 13 -10.00 15.63 -9.10
CA GLN A 13 -11.35 15.55 -8.53
C GLN A 13 -11.75 14.10 -8.23
N ILE A 14 -11.39 13.17 -9.12
CA ILE A 14 -11.61 11.73 -8.89
C ILE A 14 -10.81 11.26 -7.68
N LEU A 15 -9.54 11.64 -7.54
CA LEU A 15 -8.72 11.32 -6.35
C LEU A 15 -9.33 11.88 -5.05
N LYS A 16 -9.87 13.11 -5.08
CA LYS A 16 -10.55 13.72 -3.93
C LYS A 16 -11.85 13.00 -3.55
N ASN A 17 -12.60 12.52 -4.54
CA ASN A 17 -13.86 11.79 -4.32
C ASN A 17 -13.65 10.30 -4.00
N VAL A 18 -12.56 9.68 -4.47
CA VAL A 18 -12.15 8.34 -4.01
C VAL A 18 -11.66 8.40 -2.57
N ALA A 19 -11.01 9.49 -2.18
CA ALA A 19 -10.76 9.85 -0.79
C ALA A 19 -11.99 10.50 -0.11
N GLN A 20 -13.22 10.17 -0.53
CA GLN A 20 -14.41 10.49 0.25
C GLN A 20 -14.21 9.86 1.63
N GLN A 21 -13.84 10.72 2.59
CA GLN A 21 -13.93 10.43 4.01
C GLN A 21 -15.40 10.12 4.26
N ARG A 22 -15.76 8.83 4.17
CA ARG A 22 -17.01 8.32 4.74
C ARG A 22 -17.12 8.94 6.12
N ASN A 23 -18.22 9.65 6.39
CA ASN A 23 -18.57 10.26 7.68
C ASN A 23 -17.89 9.52 8.84
N MET A 24 -16.66 9.91 9.15
CA MET A 24 -15.91 9.34 10.25
C MET A 24 -16.40 10.14 11.44
N SER A 25 -17.54 9.74 11.99
CA SER A 25 -18.01 10.26 13.27
C SER A 25 -17.10 9.85 14.44
N VAL A 26 -16.05 9.07 14.17
CA VAL A 26 -15.00 8.77 15.12
C VAL A 26 -14.01 9.93 15.14
N ILE A 27 -14.15 10.79 16.14
CA ILE A 27 -13.10 11.72 16.54
C ILE A 27 -11.97 10.87 17.13
N ALA A 28 -11.02 10.49 16.29
CA ALA A 28 -9.82 9.79 16.75
C ALA A 28 -8.96 10.78 17.54
N THR A 29 -8.65 10.43 18.79
CA THR A 29 -7.64 11.17 19.57
C THR A 29 -6.31 11.13 18.83
N PRO A 30 -5.48 12.18 18.90
CA PRO A 30 -4.15 12.17 18.30
C PRO A 30 -3.34 10.94 18.75
N ALA A 31 -2.57 10.36 17.84
CA ALA A 31 -1.70 9.23 18.16
C ALA A 31 -0.74 9.61 19.29
N ARG A 32 -0.71 8.81 20.37
CA ARG A 32 0.24 9.01 21.48
C ARG A 32 1.69 8.93 21.00
N ASN A 33 1.96 7.96 20.13
CA ASN A 33 3.23 7.78 19.45
C ASN A 33 2.99 7.93 17.94
N LYS A 34 3.51 9.01 17.35
CA LYS A 34 3.38 9.24 15.91
C LYS A 34 4.37 8.34 15.18
N VAL A 35 3.85 7.50 14.28
CA VAL A 35 4.68 6.73 13.35
C VAL A 35 5.06 7.66 12.20
N SER A 36 6.36 7.86 12.01
CA SER A 36 6.91 8.62 10.89
C SER A 36 6.66 7.91 9.56
N LYS A 37 6.71 8.65 8.45
CA LYS A 37 6.58 8.06 7.11
C LYS A 37 7.67 7.00 6.84
N GLY A 38 8.87 7.20 7.37
CA GLY A 38 9.97 6.24 7.24
C GLY A 38 9.66 4.93 7.94
N GLU A 39 9.14 4.99 9.17
CA GLU A 39 8.71 3.80 9.91
C GLU A 39 7.54 3.08 9.23
N GLN A 40 6.60 3.83 8.64
CA GLN A 40 5.51 3.22 7.87
C GLN A 40 6.02 2.43 6.65
N VAL A 41 6.95 3.01 5.89
CA VAL A 41 7.56 2.35 4.73
C VAL A 41 8.33 1.11 5.18
N LEU A 42 9.16 1.23 6.21
CA LEU A 42 9.94 0.12 6.76
C LEU A 42 9.03 -1.03 7.21
N LEU A 43 7.95 -0.71 7.95
CA LEU A 43 7.01 -1.71 8.44
C LEU A 43 6.30 -2.41 7.28
N ALA A 44 5.85 -1.65 6.28
CA ALA A 44 5.19 -2.21 5.10
C ALA A 44 6.12 -3.15 4.32
N THR A 45 7.38 -2.77 4.12
CA THR A 45 8.39 -3.62 3.47
C THR A 45 8.63 -4.91 4.24
N LEU A 46 8.77 -4.83 5.57
CA LEU A 46 8.97 -6.01 6.42
C LEU A 46 7.78 -6.98 6.34
N MET A 47 6.54 -6.46 6.32
CA MET A 47 5.35 -7.30 6.18
C MET A 47 5.34 -8.06 4.84
N VAL A 48 5.64 -7.37 3.73
CA VAL A 48 5.66 -7.98 2.40
C VAL A 48 6.75 -9.04 2.28
N ILE A 49 7.96 -8.75 2.75
CA ILE A 49 9.07 -9.72 2.75
C ILE A 49 8.71 -10.93 3.62
N GLY A 50 8.18 -10.70 4.83
CA GLY A 50 7.80 -11.78 5.75
C GLY A 50 6.77 -12.74 5.15
N TRP A 51 5.74 -12.21 4.48
CA TRP A 51 4.71 -13.05 3.84
C TRP A 51 5.21 -13.75 2.57
N SER A 52 6.12 -13.13 1.83
CA SER A 52 6.59 -13.69 0.55
C SER A 52 7.79 -14.62 0.68
N ALA A 53 8.56 -14.55 1.78
CA ALA A 53 9.80 -15.30 1.94
C ALA A 53 9.60 -16.83 1.84
N VAL A 54 8.63 -17.39 2.57
CA VAL A 54 8.39 -18.84 2.58
C VAL A 54 7.83 -19.33 1.25
N PRO A 55 6.78 -18.73 0.67
CA PRO A 55 6.31 -19.11 -0.67
C PRO A 55 7.39 -18.98 -1.74
N ALA A 56 8.18 -17.90 -1.71
CA ALA A 56 9.28 -17.73 -2.66
C ALA A 56 10.33 -18.84 -2.54
N TRP A 57 10.72 -19.20 -1.30
CA TRP A 57 11.64 -20.31 -1.05
C TRP A 57 11.12 -21.64 -1.60
N VAL A 58 9.84 -21.95 -1.33
CA VAL A 58 9.20 -23.19 -1.80
C VAL A 58 9.15 -23.22 -3.32
N LEU A 59 8.76 -22.12 -3.97
CA LEU A 59 8.66 -22.04 -5.41
C LEU A 59 10.02 -22.16 -6.10
N VAL A 60 11.08 -21.57 -5.53
CA VAL A 60 12.46 -21.71 -6.03
C VAL A 60 12.93 -23.17 -5.91
N ASN A 61 12.56 -23.85 -4.82
CA ASN A 61 13.02 -25.22 -4.54
C ASN A 61 12.07 -26.32 -5.03
N ILE A 62 11.00 -25.97 -5.76
CA ILE A 62 9.99 -26.95 -6.17
C ILE A 62 10.55 -28.09 -7.01
N LYS A 63 11.63 -27.84 -7.77
CA LYS A 63 12.33 -28.86 -8.56
C LYS A 63 13.05 -29.88 -7.67
N HIS A 64 13.67 -29.45 -6.57
CA HIS A 64 14.32 -30.35 -5.61
C HIS A 64 13.32 -31.24 -4.88
N TYR A 65 12.08 -30.77 -4.68
CA TYR A 65 11.02 -31.58 -4.06
C TYR A 65 10.42 -32.63 -5.00
N ARG A 66 10.65 -32.52 -6.31
CA ARG A 66 10.06 -33.41 -7.32
C ARG A 66 10.80 -34.75 -7.49
N GLY A 67 11.96 -34.92 -6.87
CA GLY A 67 12.66 -36.21 -6.82
C GLY A 67 13.19 -36.70 -8.17
N GLU A 68 13.32 -35.82 -9.16
CA GLU A 68 14.02 -36.08 -10.43
C GLU A 68 15.48 -35.64 -10.37
#